data_AF-A0A968P4W9-F1
#
_entry.id   AF-A0A968P4W9-F1
#
_cell.length_a   1.000
_cell.length_b   1.000
_cell.length_c   1.000
_cell.angle_alpha   90.00
_cell.angle_beta   90.00
_cell.angle_gamma   90.00
#
_symmetry.space_group_name_H-M   'P 1'
#
loop_
_entity.id
_entity.type
_entity.pdbx_description
1 polymer ?
#
loop_
_entity_poly.entity_id
_entity_poly.type
_entity_poly.pdbx_seq_one_letter_code
_entity_poly.pdbx_strand_id
1 'polypeptide(L)'
;MRHLDFLAHALAYALAGWLVLALRPRGKEPLTPHGVKDATSNAQVIQSWGARWSDANIGIAIPDGYAVLDIDSQDALLRLRAEGRELPATVQMRTARGAQFWYRTEGQVRNRVGILPAIDVRAAGGYVVVPPSIHPTGVVYEWVVPLERDAIAPAPAWLLSLLREADRSSHRSAESWALTIAQPVAPGRRNQALAEVTGLLFRKLPAAVAAELAQCWARVRLVPPLPDAEVQRTIDSIAGRELRRRGGAR
;
A
#
# COMPACT_ATOMS: atom_id res chain seq x y z
N MET A 1 -5.11 -9.64 -31.32
CA MET A 1 -5.05 -9.33 -29.87
C MET A 1 -3.76 -9.93 -29.34
N ARG A 2 -2.87 -9.13 -28.72
CA ARG A 2 -1.71 -9.69 -28.01
C ARG A 2 -2.24 -10.47 -26.81
N HIS A 3 -2.12 -11.79 -26.82
CA HIS A 3 -2.40 -12.64 -25.67
C HIS A 3 -1.28 -12.39 -24.66
N LEU A 4 -1.64 -12.04 -23.42
CA LEU A 4 -0.65 -11.89 -22.37
C LEU A 4 -0.14 -13.29 -22.01
N ASP A 5 1.16 -13.53 -22.18
CA ASP A 5 1.81 -14.76 -21.72
C ASP A 5 2.31 -14.51 -20.29
N PHE A 6 1.45 -14.78 -19.29
CA PHE A 6 1.81 -14.58 -17.89
C PHE A 6 3.09 -15.36 -17.55
N LEU A 7 3.17 -16.62 -17.98
CA LEU A 7 4.22 -17.55 -17.56
C LEU A 7 5.60 -17.07 -17.97
N ALA A 8 5.80 -16.76 -19.25
CA ALA A 8 7.11 -16.35 -19.76
C ALA A 8 7.62 -15.09 -19.05
N HIS A 9 6.76 -14.08 -18.87
CA HIS A 9 7.14 -12.80 -18.26
C HIS A 9 7.32 -12.91 -16.74
N ALA A 10 6.46 -13.68 -16.05
CA ALA A 10 6.60 -13.89 -14.61
C ALA A 10 7.90 -14.65 -14.28
N LEU A 11 8.28 -15.64 -15.09
CA LEU A 11 9.56 -16.33 -14.95
C LEU A 11 10.74 -15.40 -15.23
N ALA A 12 10.65 -14.51 -16.22
CA ALA A 12 11.70 -13.53 -16.49
C ALA A 12 11.96 -12.59 -15.29
N TYR A 13 10.90 -12.07 -14.66
CA TYR A 13 11.05 -11.27 -13.44
C TYR A 13 11.61 -12.08 -12.27
N ALA A 14 11.17 -13.32 -12.11
CA ALA A 14 11.67 -14.21 -11.05
C ALA A 14 13.17 -14.53 -11.24
N LEU A 15 13.60 -14.78 -12.47
CA LEU A 15 15.02 -14.98 -12.82
C LEU A 15 15.87 -13.72 -12.56
N ALA A 16 15.30 -12.53 -12.75
CA ALA A 16 15.91 -11.25 -12.36
C ALA A 16 15.87 -11.01 -10.82
N GLY A 17 15.43 -11.99 -10.04
CA GLY A 17 15.43 -11.99 -8.59
C GLY A 17 14.26 -11.25 -7.95
N TRP A 18 13.16 -11.01 -8.67
CA TRP A 18 11.96 -10.38 -8.12
C TRP A 18 10.95 -11.42 -7.63
N LEU A 19 10.26 -11.12 -6.53
CA LEU A 19 9.14 -11.95 -6.06
C LEU A 19 7.87 -11.53 -6.80
N VAL A 20 7.32 -12.43 -7.60
CA VAL A 20 6.17 -12.17 -8.47
C VAL A 20 4.86 -12.68 -7.88
N LEU A 21 3.76 -12.11 -8.36
CA LEU A 21 2.39 -12.46 -7.99
C LEU A 21 1.53 -12.62 -9.24
N ALA A 22 0.65 -13.61 -9.25
CA ALA A 22 -0.47 -13.66 -10.19
C ALA A 22 -1.61 -12.75 -9.70
N LEU A 23 -1.99 -11.78 -10.52
CA LEU A 23 -3.07 -10.83 -10.27
C LEU A 23 -4.24 -11.10 -11.21
N ARG A 24 -5.44 -10.70 -10.80
CA ARG A 24 -6.66 -10.82 -11.60
C ARG A 24 -6.43 -10.24 -13.01
N PRO A 25 -6.84 -10.94 -14.08
CA PRO A 25 -6.78 -10.40 -15.43
C PRO A 25 -7.48 -9.05 -15.49
N ARG A 26 -6.81 -8.05 -16.10
CA ARG A 26 -7.31 -6.66 -16.17
C ARG A 26 -7.61 -6.02 -14.80
N GLY A 27 -7.02 -6.54 -13.73
CA GLY A 27 -7.22 -6.08 -12.36
C GLY A 27 -5.89 -5.86 -11.64
N LYS A 28 -5.98 -5.59 -10.34
CA LYS A 28 -4.80 -5.39 -9.47
C LYS A 28 -4.82 -6.33 -8.27
N GLU A 29 -5.89 -7.09 -8.08
CA GLU A 29 -6.11 -7.96 -6.93
C GLU A 29 -5.32 -9.27 -7.10
N PRO A 30 -4.57 -9.73 -6.08
CA PRO A 30 -3.93 -11.04 -6.13
C PRO A 30 -4.95 -12.16 -6.27
N LEU A 31 -4.60 -13.18 -7.07
CA LEU A 31 -5.39 -14.41 -7.19
C LEU A 31 -5.09 -15.42 -6.08
N THR A 32 -4.03 -15.17 -5.31
CA THR A 32 -3.53 -16.05 -4.26
C THR A 32 -4.19 -15.75 -2.90
N PRO A 33 -4.40 -16.76 -2.02
CA PRO A 33 -5.16 -16.60 -0.78
C PRO A 33 -4.59 -15.60 0.23
N HIS A 34 -3.26 -15.51 0.35
CA HIS A 34 -2.59 -14.61 1.30
C HIS A 34 -2.08 -13.33 0.63
N GLY A 35 -2.52 -13.07 -0.61
CA GLY A 35 -2.18 -11.87 -1.36
C GLY A 35 -0.68 -11.74 -1.60
N VAL A 36 -0.14 -10.55 -1.31
CA VAL A 36 1.28 -10.22 -1.49
C VAL A 36 2.23 -11.17 -0.76
N LYS A 37 1.77 -11.85 0.30
CA LYS A 37 2.60 -12.78 1.08
C LYS A 37 2.90 -14.08 0.34
N ASP A 38 2.10 -14.41 -0.67
CA ASP A 38 2.36 -15.56 -1.54
C ASP A 38 3.31 -15.20 -2.69
N ALA A 39 3.86 -13.97 -2.73
CA ALA A 39 4.80 -13.57 -3.77
C ALA A 39 6.04 -14.48 -3.75
N THR A 40 6.48 -14.92 -4.93
CA THR A 40 7.52 -15.95 -5.01
C THR A 40 8.41 -15.75 -6.23
N SER A 41 9.63 -16.27 -6.16
CA SER A 41 10.50 -16.48 -7.32
C SER A 41 10.64 -17.97 -7.67
N ASN A 42 9.91 -18.86 -6.99
CA ASN A 42 9.97 -20.29 -7.25
C ASN A 42 9.32 -20.61 -8.60
N ALA A 43 10.12 -21.12 -9.54
CA ALA A 43 9.69 -21.43 -10.89
C ALA A 43 8.56 -22.47 -10.96
N GLN A 44 8.54 -23.50 -10.09
CA GLN A 44 7.48 -24.50 -10.08
C GLN A 44 6.14 -23.90 -9.65
N VAL A 45 6.15 -23.01 -8.66
CA VAL A 45 4.94 -22.29 -8.23
C VAL A 45 4.44 -21.39 -9.37
N ILE A 46 5.32 -20.64 -10.02
CA ILE A 46 4.96 -19.76 -11.13
C ILE A 46 4.43 -20.55 -12.34
N GLN A 47 5.00 -21.71 -12.64
CA GLN A 47 4.49 -22.63 -13.66
C GLN A 47 3.07 -23.12 -13.33
N SER A 48 2.80 -23.48 -12.08
CA SER A 48 1.46 -23.87 -11.65
C SER A 48 0.44 -22.73 -11.79
N TRP A 49 0.86 -21.49 -11.53
CA TRP A 49 0.03 -20.30 -11.76
C TRP A 49 -0.21 -20.06 -13.25
N GLY A 50 0.83 -20.18 -14.09
CA GLY A 50 0.70 -20.02 -15.54
C GLY A 50 -0.23 -21.05 -16.20
N ALA A 51 -0.22 -22.30 -15.70
CA ALA A 51 -1.15 -23.35 -16.16
C ALA A 51 -2.61 -23.06 -15.76
N ARG A 52 -2.84 -22.35 -14.65
CA ARG A 52 -4.18 -22.06 -14.11
C ARG A 52 -4.73 -20.70 -14.58
N TRP A 53 -3.86 -19.72 -14.74
CA TRP A 53 -4.19 -18.31 -14.97
C TRP A 53 -3.27 -17.70 -16.03
N SER A 54 -3.32 -18.25 -17.25
CA SER A 54 -2.43 -17.88 -18.34
C SER A 54 -2.52 -16.39 -18.75
N ASP A 55 -3.66 -15.74 -18.48
CA ASP A 55 -3.94 -14.34 -18.79
C ASP A 55 -3.88 -13.41 -17.55
N ALA A 56 -3.36 -13.90 -16.42
CA ALA A 56 -3.19 -13.12 -15.20
C ALA A 56 -2.29 -11.90 -15.41
N ASN A 57 -2.62 -10.80 -14.74
CA ASN A 57 -1.66 -9.70 -14.60
C ASN A 57 -0.51 -10.12 -13.68
N ILE A 58 0.62 -9.43 -13.80
CA ILE A 58 1.84 -9.69 -13.04
C ILE A 58 2.02 -8.59 -12.00
N GLY A 59 2.18 -8.99 -10.74
CA GLY A 59 2.62 -8.12 -9.66
C GLY A 59 4.05 -8.41 -9.26
N ILE A 60 4.76 -7.41 -8.76
CA ILE A 60 6.04 -7.58 -8.05
C ILE A 60 5.86 -7.08 -6.62
N ALA A 61 6.13 -7.95 -5.64
CA ALA A 61 6.25 -7.54 -4.25
C ALA A 61 7.53 -6.71 -4.07
N ILE A 62 7.40 -5.55 -3.42
CA ILE A 62 8.53 -4.65 -3.24
C ILE A 62 9.37 -5.16 -2.05
N PRO A 63 10.64 -5.52 -2.25
CA PRO A 63 11.49 -6.00 -1.17
C PRO A 63 11.98 -4.85 -0.28
N ASP A 64 12.52 -5.21 0.87
CA ASP A 64 13.26 -4.26 1.72
C ASP A 64 14.42 -3.61 0.94
N GLY A 65 14.74 -2.36 1.28
CA GLY A 65 15.75 -1.57 0.57
C GLY A 65 15.27 -0.96 -0.75
N TYR A 66 13.98 -1.09 -1.07
CA TYR A 66 13.35 -0.48 -2.24
C TYR A 66 12.04 0.22 -1.88
N ALA A 67 11.73 1.27 -2.65
CA ALA A 67 10.43 1.92 -2.65
C ALA A 67 10.04 2.33 -4.07
N VAL A 68 8.75 2.29 -4.36
CA VAL A 68 8.17 2.80 -5.61
C VAL A 68 7.30 3.99 -5.27
N LEU A 69 7.64 5.15 -5.82
CA LEU A 69 6.81 6.34 -5.78
C LEU A 69 5.75 6.21 -6.88
N ASP A 70 4.50 6.01 -6.48
CA ASP A 70 3.37 5.79 -7.38
C ASP A 70 2.56 7.09 -7.48
N ILE A 71 2.70 7.78 -8.61
CA ILE A 71 2.09 9.08 -8.87
C ILE A 71 0.87 8.85 -9.75
N ASP A 72 -0.31 9.06 -9.17
CA ASP A 72 -1.59 8.64 -9.72
C ASP A 72 -2.26 9.68 -10.64
N SER A 73 -1.62 10.83 -10.86
CA SER A 73 -2.08 11.85 -11.82
C SER A 73 -0.94 12.70 -12.39
N GLN A 74 -1.14 13.22 -13.61
CA GLN A 74 -0.23 14.17 -14.24
C GLN A 74 -0.10 15.47 -13.43
N ASP A 75 -1.19 15.96 -12.84
CA ASP A 75 -1.18 17.17 -11.99
C ASP A 75 -0.30 16.98 -10.75
N ALA A 76 -0.33 15.80 -10.12
CA ALA A 76 0.51 15.49 -8.98
C ALA A 76 2.01 15.50 -9.35
N LEU A 77 2.34 14.97 -10.54
CA LEU A 77 3.71 15.02 -11.08
C LEU A 77 4.17 16.46 -11.35
N LEU A 78 3.32 17.28 -11.98
CA LEU A 78 3.61 18.69 -12.25
C LEU A 78 3.80 19.47 -10.95
N ARG A 79 2.96 19.23 -9.95
CA ARG A 79 3.07 19.85 -8.63
C ARG A 79 4.39 19.52 -7.94
N LEU A 80 4.82 18.24 -7.93
CA LEU A 80 6.12 17.88 -7.35
C LEU A 80 7.26 18.68 -7.99
N ARG A 81 7.24 18.80 -9.33
CA ARG A 81 8.25 19.57 -10.05
C ARG A 81 8.18 21.06 -9.71
N ALA A 82 6.98 21.64 -9.64
CA ALA A 82 6.78 23.03 -9.26
C ALA A 82 7.24 23.33 -7.82
N GLU A 83 7.12 22.36 -6.91
CA GLU A 83 7.64 22.41 -5.53
C GLU A 83 9.17 22.20 -5.44
N GLY A 84 9.88 22.08 -6.58
CA GLY A 84 11.32 21.83 -6.61
C GLY A 84 11.73 20.43 -6.18
N ARG A 85 10.79 19.47 -6.16
CA ARG A 85 11.06 18.08 -5.80
C ARG A 85 11.54 17.32 -7.02
N GLU A 86 12.85 17.24 -7.17
CA GLU A 86 13.49 16.52 -8.25
C GLU A 86 13.18 15.01 -8.20
N LEU A 87 13.00 14.43 -9.39
CA LEU A 87 12.82 13.00 -9.60
C LEU A 87 14.02 12.51 -10.43
N PRO A 88 15.09 12.01 -9.78
CA PRO A 88 16.25 11.49 -10.48
C PRO A 88 15.84 10.42 -11.51
N ALA A 89 16.55 10.36 -12.63
CA ALA A 89 16.35 9.33 -13.63
C ALA A 89 16.55 7.95 -12.98
N THR A 90 15.58 7.06 -13.16
CA THR A 90 15.53 5.74 -12.53
C THR A 90 14.59 4.83 -13.33
N VAL A 91 14.45 3.57 -12.93
CA VAL A 91 13.42 2.67 -13.46
C VAL A 91 12.04 3.31 -13.34
N GLN A 92 11.38 3.42 -14.48
CA GLN A 92 10.16 4.18 -14.63
C GLN A 92 9.15 3.40 -15.46
N MET A 93 7.91 3.38 -14.99
CA MET A 93 6.77 2.82 -15.71
C MET A 93 5.72 3.89 -15.93
N ARG A 94 5.12 3.91 -17.11
CA ARG A 94 3.93 4.73 -17.38
C ARG A 94 2.70 3.98 -16.89
N THR A 95 1.84 4.65 -16.11
CA THR A 95 0.53 4.12 -15.72
C THR A 95 -0.56 4.73 -16.58
N ALA A 96 -1.79 4.26 -16.45
CA ALA A 96 -2.94 4.83 -17.16
C ALA A 96 -3.19 6.32 -16.85
N ARG A 97 -2.76 6.82 -15.68
CA ARG A 97 -3.04 8.19 -15.22
C ARG A 97 -1.79 9.01 -14.85
N GLY A 98 -0.65 8.36 -14.68
CA GLY A 98 0.58 8.99 -14.22
C GLY A 98 1.79 8.07 -14.43
N ALA A 99 2.62 7.92 -13.40
CA ALA A 99 3.88 7.17 -13.52
C ALA A 99 4.34 6.58 -12.18
N GLN A 100 5.12 5.51 -12.26
CA GLN A 100 5.82 4.91 -11.14
C GLN A 100 7.32 5.10 -11.29
N PHE A 101 7.98 5.48 -10.20
CA PHE A 101 9.44 5.65 -10.12
C PHE A 101 9.99 4.77 -9.02
N TRP A 102 10.93 3.90 -9.35
CA TRP A 102 11.54 2.98 -8.39
C TRP A 102 12.81 3.59 -7.81
N TYR A 103 13.04 3.41 -6.52
CA TYR A 103 14.21 3.93 -5.84
C TYR A 103 14.77 2.91 -4.84
N ARG A 104 16.08 2.91 -4.66
CA ARG A 104 16.77 2.25 -3.55
C ARG A 104 16.66 3.09 -2.30
N THR A 105 16.41 2.46 -1.16
CA THR A 105 16.31 3.11 0.15
C THR A 105 17.31 2.53 1.13
N GLU A 106 17.81 3.36 2.02
CA GLU A 106 18.58 2.89 3.18
C GLU A 106 17.61 2.38 4.25
N GLY A 107 17.69 1.08 4.55
CA GLY A 107 16.83 0.44 5.54
C GLY A 107 15.39 0.19 5.08
N GLN A 108 14.54 -0.19 6.03
CA GLN A 108 13.16 -0.57 5.77
C GLN A 108 12.26 0.67 5.63
N VAL A 109 11.54 0.76 4.52
CA VAL A 109 10.50 1.76 4.27
C VAL A 109 9.14 1.10 4.38
N ARG A 110 8.20 1.76 5.07
CA ARG A 110 6.81 1.31 5.17
C ARG A 110 6.03 1.69 3.92
N ASN A 111 5.16 0.79 3.45
CA ASN A 111 4.16 1.12 2.44
C ASN A 111 3.21 2.21 2.96
N ARG A 112 3.02 3.29 2.20
CA ARG A 112 2.14 4.42 2.54
C ARG A 112 1.20 4.75 1.40
N VAL A 113 -0.05 4.98 1.73
CA VAL A 113 -1.06 5.47 0.79
C VAL A 113 -1.33 6.94 1.14
N GLY A 114 -1.33 7.80 0.13
CA GLY A 114 -1.58 9.23 0.27
C GLY A 114 -0.51 9.94 1.09
N ILE A 115 0.78 9.63 0.89
CA ILE A 115 1.87 10.37 1.55
C ILE A 115 1.82 11.86 1.17
N LEU A 116 1.36 12.12 -0.04
CA LEU A 116 0.89 13.41 -0.52
C LEU A 116 -0.40 13.17 -1.32
N PRO A 117 -1.22 14.19 -1.59
CA PRO A 117 -2.39 14.05 -2.47
C PRO A 117 -2.02 13.38 -3.81
N ALA A 118 -2.72 12.28 -4.15
CA ALA A 118 -2.50 11.47 -5.36
C ALA A 118 -1.07 10.89 -5.52
N ILE A 119 -0.34 10.71 -4.42
CA ILE A 119 0.99 10.08 -4.42
C ILE A 119 1.05 9.04 -3.30
N ASP A 120 1.35 7.81 -3.69
CA ASP A 120 1.57 6.67 -2.81
C ASP A 120 3.05 6.28 -2.79
N VAL A 121 3.47 5.59 -1.73
CA VAL A 121 4.76 4.90 -1.65
C VAL A 121 4.51 3.41 -1.44
N ARG A 122 4.88 2.61 -2.44
CA ARG A 122 4.86 1.15 -2.34
C ARG A 122 6.22 0.68 -1.86
N ALA A 123 6.25 -0.08 -0.78
CA ALA A 123 7.49 -0.59 -0.18
C ALA A 123 7.22 -1.97 0.41
N ALA A 124 8.10 -2.48 1.27
CA ALA A 124 7.97 -3.79 1.90
C ALA A 124 6.56 -4.04 2.47
N GLY A 125 6.03 -5.23 2.18
CA GLY A 125 4.64 -5.61 2.46
C GLY A 125 3.61 -5.06 1.46
N GLY A 126 4.05 -4.36 0.43
CA GLY A 126 3.26 -3.91 -0.72
C GLY A 126 3.77 -4.51 -2.03
N TYR A 127 3.03 -4.26 -3.11
CA TYR A 127 3.37 -4.69 -4.47
C TYR A 127 2.91 -3.66 -5.50
N VAL A 128 3.44 -3.78 -6.70
CA VAL A 128 3.03 -3.00 -7.88
C VAL A 128 2.68 -3.92 -9.04
N VAL A 129 1.79 -3.48 -9.92
CA VAL A 129 1.49 -4.15 -11.19
C VAL A 129 2.55 -3.76 -12.20
N VAL A 130 3.09 -4.73 -12.95
CA VAL A 130 4.20 -4.51 -13.89
C VAL A 130 3.85 -4.96 -15.31
N PRO A 131 4.55 -4.45 -16.34
CA PRO A 131 4.39 -4.89 -17.72
C PRO A 131 4.58 -6.41 -17.90
N PRO A 132 3.90 -7.05 -18.87
CA PRO A 132 3.01 -6.45 -19.87
C PRO A 132 1.53 -6.43 -19.42
N SER A 133 1.25 -6.37 -18.11
CA SER A 133 -0.11 -6.37 -17.54
C SER A 133 -1.05 -5.36 -18.19
N ILE A 134 -2.35 -5.60 -18.08
CA ILE A 134 -3.41 -4.76 -18.65
C ILE A 134 -4.20 -4.08 -17.52
N HIS A 135 -4.33 -2.76 -17.57
CA HIS A 135 -5.15 -1.98 -16.64
C HIS A 135 -6.66 -2.26 -16.88
N PRO A 136 -7.56 -2.09 -15.89
CA PRO A 136 -9.01 -2.19 -16.10
C PRO A 136 -9.57 -1.37 -17.28
N THR A 137 -8.91 -0.26 -17.64
CA THR A 137 -9.29 0.58 -18.78
C THR A 137 -8.81 0.06 -20.14
N GLY A 138 -8.05 -1.05 -20.17
CA GLY A 138 -7.45 -1.63 -21.38
C GLY A 138 -6.05 -1.11 -21.70
N VAL A 139 -5.54 -0.12 -20.98
CA VAL A 139 -4.16 0.38 -21.16
C VAL A 139 -3.16 -0.68 -20.73
N VAL A 140 -2.17 -0.97 -21.57
CA VAL A 140 -1.07 -1.88 -21.25
C VAL A 140 -0.02 -1.13 -20.45
N TYR A 141 0.43 -1.72 -19.34
CA TYR A 141 1.55 -1.20 -18.58
C TYR A 141 2.85 -1.34 -19.39
N GLU A 142 3.64 -0.28 -19.46
CA GLU A 142 4.88 -0.25 -20.24
C GLU A 142 6.01 0.42 -19.44
N TRP A 143 7.20 -0.20 -19.49
CA TRP A 143 8.42 0.41 -18.98
C TRP A 143 8.83 1.57 -19.89
N VAL A 144 9.06 2.74 -19.30
CA VAL A 144 9.76 3.86 -19.93
C VAL A 144 11.26 3.66 -19.78
N VAL A 145 11.68 3.22 -18.58
CA VAL A 145 13.02 2.74 -18.29
C VAL A 145 12.88 1.31 -17.73
N PRO A 146 13.44 0.27 -18.38
CA PRO A 146 13.27 -1.13 -17.97
C PRO A 146 13.70 -1.42 -16.53
N LEU A 147 13.06 -2.41 -15.90
CA LEU A 147 13.38 -2.83 -14.53
C LEU A 147 14.68 -3.63 -14.48
N GLU A 148 15.79 -2.92 -14.35
CA GLU A 148 17.11 -3.46 -14.07
C GLU A 148 17.60 -2.94 -12.71
N ARG A 149 18.10 -3.84 -11.84
CA ARG A 149 18.47 -3.47 -10.45
C ARG A 149 19.53 -2.37 -10.38
N ASP A 150 20.45 -2.36 -11.33
CA ASP A 150 21.54 -1.39 -11.38
C ASP A 150 21.08 -0.01 -11.87
N ALA A 151 19.98 0.04 -12.64
CA ALA A 151 19.33 1.26 -13.09
C ALA A 151 18.42 1.92 -12.03
N ILE A 152 18.17 1.25 -10.90
CA ILE A 152 17.37 1.81 -9.81
C ILE A 152 18.22 2.81 -9.03
N ALA A 153 17.91 4.10 -9.15
CA ALA A 153 18.63 5.17 -8.47
C ALA A 153 18.36 5.19 -6.95
N PRO A 154 19.25 5.80 -6.13
CA PRO A 154 18.94 6.12 -4.74
C PRO A 154 17.70 7.03 -4.63
N ALA A 155 16.91 6.84 -3.58
CA ALA A 155 15.76 7.70 -3.30
C ALA A 155 16.20 9.16 -3.07
N PRO A 156 15.49 10.14 -3.66
CA PRO A 156 15.82 11.54 -3.48
C PRO A 156 15.63 11.97 -2.02
N ALA A 157 16.46 12.91 -1.56
CA ALA A 157 16.49 13.34 -0.16
C ALA A 157 15.13 13.81 0.37
N TRP A 158 14.35 14.52 -0.46
CA TRP A 158 13.02 14.99 -0.07
C TRP A 158 12.06 13.83 0.22
N LEU A 159 12.14 12.72 -0.53
CA LEU A 159 11.30 11.55 -0.31
C LEU A 159 11.68 10.84 0.99
N LEU A 160 12.98 10.72 1.26
CA LEU A 160 13.49 10.16 2.52
C LEU A 160 13.06 11.01 3.73
N SER A 161 13.18 12.33 3.64
CA SER A 161 12.72 13.26 4.69
C SER A 161 11.21 13.13 4.94
N LEU A 162 10.41 13.10 3.88
CA LEU A 162 8.96 12.93 3.96
C LEU A 162 8.58 11.59 4.62
N LEU A 163 9.28 10.50 4.28
CA LEU A 163 9.07 9.18 4.89
C LEU A 163 9.41 9.19 6.39
N ARG A 164 10.52 9.84 6.77
CA ARG A 164 10.94 10.00 8.18
C ARG A 164 9.95 10.85 8.98
N GLU A 165 9.43 11.92 8.40
CA GLU A 165 8.38 12.74 9.02
C GLU A 165 7.08 11.96 9.21
N ALA A 166 6.67 11.18 8.20
CA ALA A 166 5.50 10.33 8.28
C ALA A 166 5.67 9.20 9.33
N ASP A 167 6.89 8.70 9.55
CA ASP A 167 7.15 7.77 10.66
C ASP A 167 7.07 8.45 12.02
N ARG A 168 7.63 9.65 12.17
CA ARG A 168 7.54 10.43 13.41
C ARG A 168 6.09 10.78 13.75
N SER A 169 5.29 11.22 12.77
CA SER A 169 3.87 11.53 12.99
C SER A 169 3.01 10.29 13.24
N SER A 170 3.40 9.12 12.72
CA SER A 170 2.70 7.85 12.99
C SER A 170 2.93 7.32 14.41
N HIS A 171 4.03 7.70 15.07
CA HIS A 171 4.26 7.41 16.48
C HIS A 171 3.63 8.50 17.33
N ARG A 172 2.31 8.45 17.51
CA ARG A 172 1.65 9.22 18.57
C ARG A 172 2.29 8.87 19.91
N SER A 173 2.87 9.87 20.59
CA SER A 173 3.39 9.71 21.95
C SER A 173 2.28 9.23 22.89
N ALA A 174 2.67 8.64 24.03
CA ALA A 174 1.70 8.24 25.06
C ALA A 174 0.85 9.44 25.51
N GLU A 175 1.45 10.63 25.60
CA GLU A 175 0.77 11.89 25.91
C GLU A 175 -0.25 12.30 24.83
N SER A 176 0.11 12.17 23.55
CA SER A 176 -0.80 12.46 22.44
C SER A 176 -2.01 11.51 22.43
N TRP A 177 -1.79 10.23 22.75
CA TRP A 177 -2.88 9.29 22.95
C TRP A 177 -3.73 9.63 24.16
N ALA A 178 -3.11 10.00 25.28
CA ALA A 178 -3.83 10.41 26.49
C ALA A 178 -4.75 11.60 26.21
N LEU A 179 -4.26 12.61 25.49
CA LEU A 179 -5.08 13.76 25.05
C LEU A 179 -6.24 13.31 24.16
N THR A 180 -5.96 12.49 23.14
CA THR A 180 -7.00 12.02 22.20
C THR A 180 -8.07 11.19 22.90
N ILE A 181 -7.70 10.37 23.88
CA ILE A 181 -8.62 9.45 24.57
C ILE A 181 -9.39 10.18 25.69
N ALA A 182 -8.75 11.10 26.40
CA ALA A 182 -9.33 11.76 27.57
C ALA A 182 -10.21 12.95 27.22
N GLN A 183 -9.96 13.64 26.10
CA GLN A 183 -10.65 14.88 25.76
C GLN A 183 -11.87 14.66 24.85
N PRO A 184 -12.90 15.53 24.93
CA PRO A 184 -14.00 15.55 23.97
C PRO A 184 -13.51 15.84 22.54
N VAL A 185 -14.15 15.21 21.55
CA VAL A 185 -13.83 15.35 20.12
C VAL A 185 -14.97 16.07 19.41
N ALA A 186 -14.66 17.25 18.90
CA ALA A 186 -15.58 18.13 18.19
C ALA A 186 -15.97 17.61 16.78
N PRO A 187 -17.03 18.17 16.17
CA PRO A 187 -17.43 17.86 14.80
C PRO A 187 -16.27 18.00 13.79
N GLY A 188 -16.28 17.21 12.72
CA GLY A 188 -15.22 17.19 11.70
C GLY A 188 -14.08 16.22 11.97
N ARG A 189 -13.80 15.88 13.25
CA ARG A 189 -12.72 14.95 13.64
C ARG A 189 -13.21 13.60 14.16
N ARG A 190 -14.52 13.47 14.45
CA ARG A 190 -15.14 12.32 15.13
C ARG A 190 -14.87 10.98 14.47
N ASN A 191 -15.16 10.84 13.18
CA ASN A 191 -14.96 9.59 12.44
C ASN A 191 -13.49 9.16 12.41
N GLN A 192 -12.59 10.12 12.20
CA GLN A 192 -11.17 9.84 12.21
C GLN A 192 -10.68 9.44 13.60
N ALA A 193 -11.09 10.15 14.65
CA ALA A 193 -10.72 9.84 16.03
C ALA A 193 -11.26 8.46 16.47
N LEU A 194 -12.51 8.13 16.11
CA LEU A 194 -13.10 6.82 16.37
C LEU A 194 -12.30 5.71 15.69
N ALA A 195 -11.97 5.85 14.42
CA ALA A 195 -11.18 4.87 13.69
C ALA A 195 -9.78 4.68 14.32
N GLU A 196 -9.13 5.76 14.73
CA GLU A 196 -7.81 5.73 15.34
C GLU A 196 -7.82 5.05 16.73
N VAL A 197 -8.75 5.43 17.61
CA VAL A 197 -8.89 4.84 18.97
C VAL A 197 -9.29 3.38 18.86
N THR A 198 -10.24 3.03 18.00
CA THR A 198 -10.61 1.64 17.72
C THR A 198 -9.38 0.85 17.28
N GLY A 199 -8.62 1.36 16.31
CA GLY A 199 -7.40 0.70 15.83
C GLY A 199 -6.36 0.49 16.93
N LEU A 200 -6.20 1.45 17.86
CA LEU A 200 -5.31 1.27 19.02
C LEU A 200 -5.79 0.13 19.93
N LEU A 201 -7.07 0.14 20.31
CA LEU A 201 -7.65 -0.85 21.21
C LEU A 201 -7.53 -2.26 20.61
N PHE A 202 -7.89 -2.42 19.33
CA PHE A 202 -7.79 -3.70 18.65
C PHE A 202 -6.35 -4.21 18.52
N ARG A 203 -5.35 -3.33 18.45
CA ARG A 203 -3.94 -3.75 18.45
C ARG A 203 -3.48 -4.26 19.82
N LYS A 204 -4.03 -3.72 20.91
CA LYS A 204 -3.54 -3.96 22.27
C LYS A 204 -4.38 -4.95 23.07
N LEU A 205 -5.64 -5.15 22.69
CA LEU A 205 -6.62 -5.93 23.46
C LEU A 205 -7.26 -7.04 22.61
N PRO A 206 -7.91 -8.02 23.27
CA PRO A 206 -8.81 -8.97 22.61
C PRO A 206 -9.96 -8.25 21.89
N ALA A 207 -10.42 -8.83 20.77
CA ALA A 207 -11.38 -8.18 19.87
C ALA A 207 -12.70 -7.77 20.57
N ALA A 208 -13.26 -8.65 21.41
CA ALA A 208 -14.50 -8.37 22.14
C ALA A 208 -14.34 -7.16 23.08
N VAL A 209 -13.30 -7.17 23.91
CA VAL A 209 -12.99 -6.07 24.85
C VAL A 209 -12.70 -4.76 24.09
N ALA A 210 -11.97 -4.83 22.98
CA ALA A 210 -11.65 -3.67 22.17
C ALA A 210 -12.90 -3.01 21.56
N ALA A 211 -13.86 -3.82 21.10
CA ALA A 211 -15.11 -3.32 20.54
C ALA A 211 -15.97 -2.60 21.60
N GLU A 212 -16.14 -3.22 22.77
CA GLU A 212 -16.90 -2.63 23.89
C GLU A 212 -16.29 -1.31 24.35
N LEU A 213 -14.96 -1.28 24.55
CA LEU A 213 -14.27 -0.04 24.95
C LEU A 213 -14.36 1.04 23.89
N ALA A 214 -14.31 0.69 22.60
CA ALA A 214 -14.48 1.66 21.51
C ALA A 214 -15.90 2.26 21.49
N GLN A 215 -16.93 1.44 21.69
CA GLN A 215 -18.32 1.90 21.80
C GLN A 215 -18.51 2.85 23.00
N CYS A 216 -18.04 2.44 24.18
CA CYS A 216 -18.12 3.24 25.40
C CYS A 216 -17.38 4.57 25.24
N TRP A 217 -16.17 4.53 24.68
CA TRP A 217 -15.39 5.72 24.40
C TRP A 217 -16.11 6.66 23.44
N ALA A 218 -16.68 6.13 22.35
CA ALA A 218 -17.39 6.92 21.34
C ALA A 218 -18.58 7.69 21.93
N ARG A 219 -19.38 7.02 22.78
CA ARG A 219 -20.55 7.61 23.44
C ARG A 219 -20.19 8.76 24.37
N VAL A 220 -19.06 8.67 25.06
CA VAL A 220 -18.63 9.66 26.05
C VAL A 220 -17.82 10.80 25.43
N ARG A 221 -17.02 10.53 24.40
CA ARG A 221 -16.02 11.47 23.90
C ARG A 221 -16.38 12.12 22.58
N LEU A 222 -17.28 11.58 21.76
CA LEU A 222 -17.69 12.23 20.52
C LEU A 222 -18.81 13.23 20.81
N VAL A 223 -18.57 14.51 20.54
CA VAL A 223 -19.53 15.58 20.83
C VAL A 223 -19.85 16.38 19.56
N PRO A 224 -21.11 16.40 19.08
CA PRO A 224 -22.21 15.55 19.53
C PRO A 224 -21.93 14.08 19.20
N PRO A 225 -22.64 13.12 19.82
CA PRO A 225 -22.45 11.71 19.53
C PRO A 225 -22.72 11.42 18.05
N LEU A 226 -22.02 10.42 17.52
CA LEU A 226 -22.38 9.83 16.22
C LEU A 226 -23.54 8.85 16.41
N PRO A 227 -24.35 8.58 15.36
CA PRO A 227 -25.35 7.53 15.40
C PRO A 227 -24.70 6.17 15.71
N ASP A 228 -25.34 5.36 16.56
CA ASP A 228 -24.82 4.04 16.98
C ASP A 228 -24.48 3.14 15.77
N ALA A 229 -25.30 3.19 14.71
CA ALA A 229 -25.04 2.45 13.47
C ALA A 229 -23.78 2.91 12.71
N GLU A 230 -23.41 4.20 12.81
CA GLU A 230 -22.16 4.72 12.23
C GLU A 230 -20.93 4.31 13.06
N VAL A 231 -21.08 4.35 14.39
CA VAL A 231 -20.05 3.87 15.30
C VAL A 231 -19.77 2.39 15.07
N GLN A 232 -20.82 1.56 15.05
CA GLN A 232 -20.71 0.12 14.85
C GLN A 232 -20.06 -0.22 13.51
N ARG A 233 -20.49 0.41 12.41
CA ARG A 233 -19.88 0.22 11.08
C ARG A 233 -18.39 0.54 11.08
N THR A 234 -17.99 1.61 11.76
CA THR A 234 -16.57 1.99 11.86
C THR A 234 -15.79 0.95 12.65
N ILE A 235 -16.33 0.46 13.76
CA ILE A 235 -15.71 -0.58 14.58
C ILE A 235 -15.53 -1.87 13.78
N ASP A 236 -16.58 -2.35 13.12
CA ASP A 236 -16.55 -3.60 12.33
C ASP A 236 -15.55 -3.50 11.17
N SER A 237 -15.50 -2.35 10.50
CA SER A 237 -14.54 -2.09 9.41
C SER A 237 -13.09 -2.19 9.88
N ILE A 238 -12.77 -1.59 11.04
CA ILE A 238 -11.43 -1.62 11.63
C ILE A 238 -11.11 -3.01 12.18
N ALA A 239 -12.06 -3.66 12.86
CA ALA A 239 -11.92 -5.02 13.38
C ALA A 239 -11.57 -6.01 12.26
N GLY A 240 -12.30 -5.96 11.14
CA GLY A 240 -12.01 -6.80 9.97
C GLY A 240 -10.61 -6.55 9.41
N ARG A 241 -10.15 -5.29 9.38
CA ARG A 241 -8.80 -4.94 8.92
C ARG A 241 -7.71 -5.48 9.84
N GLU A 242 -7.87 -5.34 11.16
CA GLU A 242 -6.87 -5.81 12.14
C GLU A 242 -6.85 -7.34 12.28
N LEU A 243 -8.00 -8.02 12.15
CA LEU A 243 -8.05 -9.48 12.10
C LEU A 243 -7.29 -10.04 10.88
N ARG A 244 -7.47 -9.45 9.69
CA ARG A 244 -6.68 -9.80 8.49
C ARG A 244 -5.19 -9.57 8.70
N ARG A 245 -4.82 -8.50 9.40
CA ARG A 245 -3.42 -8.19 9.72
C ARG A 245 -2.80 -9.24 10.65
N ARG A 246 -3.50 -9.64 11.73
CA ARG A 246 -3.05 -10.65 12.70
C ARG A 246 -3.02 -12.06 12.12
N GLY A 247 -4.03 -12.44 11.34
CA GLY A 247 -4.13 -13.75 10.71
C GLY A 247 -3.02 -14.06 9.72
N GLY A 248 -2.40 -13.04 9.12
CA GLY A 248 -1.23 -13.22 8.26
C GLY A 248 0.13 -13.03 8.96
N ALA A 249 0.18 -12.87 10.28
CA ALA A 249 1.43 -12.73 11.04
C ALA A 249 1.83 -14.04 11.76
N ARG A 250 1.28 -15.17 11.32
CA ARG A 250 1.62 -16.51 11.80
C ARG A 250 2.24 -17.31 10.66
#